data_AF-A0A8C5GTT0-F1
#
_entry.id   AF-A0A8C5GTT0-F1
#
_cell.length_a   1.000
_cell.length_b   1.000
_cell.length_c   1.000
_cell.angle_alpha   90.00
_cell.angle_beta   90.00
_cell.angle_gamma   90.00
#
_symmetry.space_group_name_H-M   'P 1'
#
loop_
_entity.id
_entity.type
_entity.pdbx_description
1 polymer ?
#
loop_
_entity_poly.entity_id
_entity_poly.type
_entity_poly.pdbx_seq_one_letter_code
_entity_poly.pdbx_strand_id
1 'polypeptide(L)'
;SELYIVLTLLNSVKFGQLCSGNPNNSQRTRDRHGAGNYGASRVPHGTHQGLDIRCSDGAEVLAPFDVTLHGKLIVYNNPDKAAIDEGINLRGGGLCFKLFYVRADKSTGSVRKGERIGTMLPMQSVYPGITSHVHVQMCDRSDPTPYF
;
A
#
# COMPACT_ATOMS: atom_id res chain seq x y z
N SER A 1 -2.83 -34.43 12.66
CA SER A 1 -1.68 -33.53 12.52
C SER A 1 -1.62 -32.81 11.18
N GLU A 2 -2.22 -33.33 10.09
CA GLU A 2 -2.28 -32.60 8.81
C GLU A 2 -3.56 -31.78 8.62
N LEU A 3 -4.68 -32.17 9.22
CA LEU A 3 -5.96 -31.46 9.12
C LEU A 3 -5.94 -30.05 9.75
N TYR A 4 -5.07 -29.83 10.74
CA TYR A 4 -4.93 -28.54 11.43
C TYR A 4 -4.14 -27.51 10.61
N ILE A 5 -3.22 -27.96 9.76
CA ILE A 5 -2.45 -27.10 8.85
C ILE A 5 -3.33 -26.64 7.68
N VAL A 6 -4.26 -27.50 7.24
CA VAL A 6 -5.22 -27.16 6.18
C VAL A 6 -6.28 -26.16 6.67
N LEU A 7 -6.70 -26.23 7.95
CA LEU A 7 -7.67 -25.28 8.51
C LEU A 7 -7.13 -23.86 8.71
N THR A 8 -5.83 -23.68 8.98
CA THR A 8 -5.22 -22.35 9.15
C THR A 8 -5.02 -21.59 7.84
N LEU A 9 -4.96 -22.29 6.70
CA LEU A 9 -4.84 -21.67 5.36
C LEU A 9 -6.17 -21.09 4.84
N LEU A 10 -7.31 -21.41 5.45
CA LEU A 10 -8.64 -21.08 4.93
C LEU A 10 -9.14 -19.67 5.30
N ASN A 11 -8.41 -18.90 6.09
CA ASN A 11 -8.76 -17.50 6.42
C ASN A 11 -7.59 -16.55 6.13
N SER A 12 -7.01 -16.63 4.93
CA SER A 12 -6.08 -15.59 4.47
C SER A 12 -6.80 -14.24 4.48
N VAL A 13 -6.22 -13.27 5.18
CA VAL A 13 -6.79 -11.93 5.31
C VAL A 13 -6.80 -11.26 3.94
N LYS A 14 -7.98 -10.81 3.52
CA LYS A 14 -8.17 -10.03 2.29
C LYS A 14 -8.18 -8.55 2.59
N PHE A 15 -7.49 -7.77 1.77
CA PHE A 15 -7.50 -6.32 1.86
C PHE A 15 -8.87 -5.80 1.42
N GLY A 16 -9.60 -5.18 2.34
CA GLY A 16 -10.73 -4.33 2.01
C GLY A 16 -10.29 -3.08 1.24
N GLN A 17 -11.25 -2.25 0.89
CA GLN A 17 -11.02 -0.99 0.19
C GLN A 17 -9.90 -0.17 0.86
N LEU A 18 -8.84 0.11 0.11
CA LEU A 18 -7.72 0.94 0.57
C LEU A 18 -7.93 2.42 0.27
N CYS A 19 -8.63 2.74 -0.82
CA CYS A 19 -8.82 4.10 -1.27
C CYS A 19 -10.30 4.39 -1.47
N SER A 20 -10.77 5.51 -0.93
CA SER A 20 -12.18 5.96 -1.00
C SER A 20 -12.76 5.97 -2.43
N GLY A 21 -11.95 6.29 -3.44
CA GLY A 21 -12.35 6.28 -4.85
C GLY A 21 -12.17 4.95 -5.60
N ASN A 22 -11.72 3.88 -4.93
CA ASN A 22 -11.40 2.59 -5.56
C ASN A 22 -11.89 1.40 -4.69
N PRO A 23 -13.20 1.13 -4.65
CA PRO A 23 -13.79 0.12 -3.77
C PRO A 23 -13.30 -1.31 -4.02
N ASN A 24 -12.86 -1.60 -5.25
CA ASN A 24 -12.41 -2.93 -5.66
C ASN A 24 -10.87 -3.07 -5.65
N ASN A 25 -10.13 -2.09 -5.10
CA ASN A 25 -8.67 -2.08 -5.12
C ASN A 25 -8.07 -2.36 -6.51
N SER A 26 -8.66 -1.75 -7.55
CA SER A 26 -8.15 -1.86 -8.92
C SER A 26 -6.69 -1.44 -8.98
N GLN A 27 -5.85 -2.29 -9.58
CA GLN A 27 -4.42 -2.09 -9.65
C GLN A 27 -4.04 -1.03 -10.69
N ARG A 28 -2.96 -0.31 -10.44
CA ARG A 28 -2.30 0.50 -11.47
C ARG A 28 -1.70 -0.43 -12.51
N THR A 29 -2.04 -0.17 -13.76
CA THR A 29 -1.55 -0.91 -14.93
C THR A 29 -0.26 -0.26 -15.43
N ARG A 30 0.03 -0.39 -16.73
CA ARG A 30 1.15 0.33 -17.36
C ARG A 30 0.77 1.78 -17.69
N ASP A 31 1.68 2.69 -17.41
CA ASP A 31 1.69 4.07 -17.90
C ASP A 31 3.14 4.44 -18.32
N ARG A 32 3.38 5.72 -18.61
CA ARG A 32 4.69 6.21 -19.07
C ARG A 32 5.81 6.05 -18.03
N HIS A 33 5.46 5.84 -16.75
CA HIS A 33 6.41 5.66 -15.65
C HIS A 33 6.63 4.19 -15.29
N GLY A 34 6.06 3.26 -16.05
CA GLY A 34 6.20 1.82 -15.83
C GLY A 34 4.88 1.14 -15.45
N ALA A 35 4.98 -0.04 -14.84
CA ALA A 35 3.84 -0.86 -14.44
C ALA A 35 3.78 -1.03 -12.92
N GLY A 36 2.56 -1.09 -12.39
CA GLY A 36 2.27 -1.15 -10.96
C GLY A 36 2.19 -2.53 -10.32
N ASN A 37 2.25 -3.60 -11.12
CA ASN A 37 2.23 -4.98 -10.59
C ASN A 37 3.53 -5.34 -9.86
N TYR A 38 3.45 -6.28 -8.92
CA TYR A 38 4.63 -6.88 -8.29
C TYR A 38 5.55 -7.50 -9.36
N GLY A 39 6.87 -7.37 -9.15
CA GLY A 39 7.87 -7.89 -10.09
C GLY A 39 8.04 -7.08 -11.38
N ALA A 40 7.28 -6.00 -11.59
CA ALA A 40 7.46 -5.13 -12.75
C ALA A 40 8.90 -4.57 -12.82
N SER A 41 9.46 -4.50 -14.02
CA SER A 41 10.82 -3.99 -14.23
C SER A 41 10.98 -2.55 -13.74
N ARG A 42 12.12 -2.28 -13.10
CA ARG A 42 12.59 -0.96 -12.65
C ARG A 42 14.02 -0.73 -13.12
N VAL A 43 14.36 -1.08 -14.36
CA VAL A 43 15.74 -0.94 -14.89
C VAL A 43 16.27 0.50 -14.74
N PRO A 44 17.52 0.69 -14.30
CA PRO A 44 18.53 -0.32 -13.90
C PRO A 44 18.44 -0.82 -12.45
N HIS A 45 17.44 -0.40 -11.69
CA HIS A 45 17.30 -0.54 -10.23
C HIS A 45 16.58 -1.80 -9.74
N GLY A 46 16.43 -2.84 -10.59
CA GLY A 46 15.84 -4.12 -10.22
C GLY A 46 14.34 -4.24 -10.54
N THR A 47 13.55 -4.73 -9.59
CA THR A 47 12.12 -5.03 -9.77
C THR A 47 11.25 -4.33 -8.72
N HIS A 48 9.97 -4.18 -9.05
CA HIS A 48 8.97 -3.60 -8.19
C HIS A 48 8.64 -4.54 -7.02
N GLN A 49 8.92 -4.10 -5.79
CA GLN A 49 8.79 -4.89 -4.56
C GLN A 49 7.42 -4.76 -3.87
N GLY A 50 6.45 -4.17 -4.55
CA GLY A 50 5.11 -3.94 -4.04
C GLY A 50 4.06 -4.02 -5.13
N LEU A 51 2.85 -3.63 -4.77
CA LEU A 51 1.70 -3.55 -5.66
C LEU A 51 1.09 -2.16 -5.56
N ASP A 52 0.89 -1.53 -6.71
CA ASP A 52 0.31 -0.20 -6.80
C ASP A 52 -1.21 -0.30 -6.93
N ILE A 53 -1.94 0.18 -5.92
CA ILE A 53 -3.40 0.24 -5.93
C ILE A 53 -3.84 1.65 -6.30
N ARG A 54 -4.66 1.80 -7.34
CA ARG A 54 -5.08 3.12 -7.84
C ARG A 54 -5.73 3.93 -6.71
N CYS A 55 -5.26 5.15 -6.55
CA CYS A 55 -5.80 6.08 -5.56
C CYS A 55 -5.48 7.52 -5.98
N SER A 56 -6.51 8.34 -6.16
CA SER A 56 -6.34 9.73 -6.58
C SER A 56 -5.61 10.55 -5.53
N ASP A 57 -4.82 11.54 -5.97
CA ASP A 57 -4.20 12.52 -5.09
C ASP A 57 -5.26 13.16 -4.16
N GLY A 58 -4.95 13.28 -2.87
CA GLY A 58 -5.87 13.83 -1.88
C GLY A 58 -7.00 12.90 -1.44
N ALA A 59 -7.16 11.71 -2.04
CA ALA A 59 -8.18 10.76 -1.63
C ALA A 59 -7.90 10.19 -0.23
N GLU A 60 -8.96 9.82 0.46
CA GLU A 60 -8.85 9.14 1.75
C GLU A 60 -8.30 7.72 1.57
N VAL A 61 -7.35 7.37 2.42
CA VAL A 61 -6.80 6.02 2.56
C VAL A 61 -7.41 5.37 3.78
N LEU A 62 -8.00 4.19 3.60
CA LEU A 62 -8.77 3.47 4.61
C LEU A 62 -8.03 2.23 5.09
N ALA A 63 -8.34 1.79 6.31
CA ALA A 63 -7.84 0.54 6.86
C ALA A 63 -8.46 -0.66 6.13
N PRO A 64 -7.64 -1.52 5.49
CA PRO A 64 -8.16 -2.64 4.69
C PRO A 64 -8.79 -3.74 5.57
N PHE A 65 -8.38 -3.82 6.82
CA PHE A 65 -8.88 -4.67 7.90
C PHE A 65 -8.44 -4.05 9.23
N ASP A 66 -8.74 -4.69 10.35
CA ASP A 66 -8.30 -4.21 11.67
C ASP A 66 -6.77 -4.24 11.77
N VAL A 67 -6.16 -3.07 11.98
CA VAL A 67 -4.71 -2.89 11.96
C VAL A 67 -4.23 -2.05 13.15
N THR A 68 -2.97 -2.24 13.50
CA THR A 68 -2.19 -1.37 14.37
C THR A 68 -1.19 -0.59 13.52
N LEU A 69 -1.20 0.73 13.68
CA LEU A 69 -0.23 1.64 13.09
C LEU A 69 1.10 1.53 13.85
N HIS A 70 2.19 1.36 13.12
CA HIS A 70 3.51 1.03 13.65
C HIS A 70 4.59 2.03 13.19
N GLY A 71 4.24 3.31 13.22
CA GLY A 71 5.15 4.42 12.93
C GLY A 71 5.22 4.82 11.47
N LYS A 72 5.49 6.11 11.25
CA LYS A 72 5.74 6.69 9.92
C LYS A 72 7.02 6.12 9.31
N LEU A 73 7.13 6.20 7.99
CA LEU A 73 8.36 5.92 7.26
C LEU A 73 8.61 7.00 6.20
N ILE A 74 9.89 7.20 5.89
CA ILE A 74 10.37 8.03 4.76
C ILE A 74 10.60 7.09 3.59
N VAL A 75 10.11 7.44 2.39
CA VAL A 75 10.08 6.52 1.23
C VAL A 75 11.36 6.63 0.40
N TYR A 76 11.82 7.87 0.19
CA TYR A 76 12.91 8.24 -0.70
C TYR A 76 14.05 8.96 0.01
N ASN A 77 13.74 9.79 1.01
CA ASN A 77 14.68 10.72 1.62
C ASN A 77 15.36 11.61 0.56
N ASN A 78 14.56 12.15 -0.37
CA ASN A 78 15.02 12.93 -1.52
C ASN A 78 14.20 14.24 -1.63
N PRO A 79 14.85 15.42 -1.61
CA PRO A 79 14.18 16.72 -1.74
C PRO A 79 13.25 16.85 -2.96
N ASP A 80 13.62 16.29 -4.12
CA ASP A 80 12.82 16.35 -5.35
C ASP A 80 11.51 15.55 -5.22
N LYS A 81 11.43 14.66 -4.24
CA LYS A 81 10.28 13.79 -3.96
C LYS A 81 9.61 14.12 -2.63
N ALA A 82 9.98 15.23 -1.99
CA ALA A 82 9.50 15.61 -0.66
C ALA A 82 7.96 15.65 -0.56
N ALA A 83 7.27 16.01 -1.65
CA ALA A 83 5.80 16.05 -1.69
C ALA A 83 5.13 14.68 -1.51
N ILE A 84 5.84 13.58 -1.76
CA ILE A 84 5.36 12.20 -1.59
C ILE A 84 6.24 11.35 -0.67
N ASP A 85 7.10 11.96 0.15
CA ASP A 85 8.12 11.26 0.92
C ASP A 85 7.64 10.75 2.29
N GLU A 86 6.35 10.40 2.40
CA GLU A 86 5.75 9.88 3.63
C GLU A 86 5.05 8.54 3.37
N GLY A 87 5.05 7.68 4.39
CA GLY A 87 4.26 6.47 4.45
C GLY A 87 4.02 6.02 5.88
N ILE A 88 3.36 4.87 6.04
CA ILE A 88 3.02 4.28 7.34
C ILE A 88 3.29 2.77 7.34
N ASN A 89 3.84 2.26 8.45
CA ASN A 89 3.95 0.82 8.69
C ASN A 89 2.71 0.32 9.43
N LEU A 90 2.19 -0.85 9.04
CA LEU A 90 0.99 -1.43 9.63
C LEU A 90 1.19 -2.91 9.93
N ARG A 91 0.48 -3.39 10.96
CA ARG A 91 0.37 -4.81 11.29
C ARG A 91 -1.06 -5.16 11.63
N GLY A 92 -1.51 -6.35 11.27
CA GLY A 92 -2.85 -6.83 11.59
C GLY A 92 -3.16 -8.09 10.81
N GLY A 93 -4.07 -8.93 11.30
CA GLY A 93 -4.47 -10.13 10.56
C GLY A 93 -3.32 -11.11 10.25
N GLY A 94 -2.28 -11.12 11.08
CA GLY A 94 -1.06 -11.91 10.82
C GLY A 94 -0.09 -11.30 9.79
N LEU A 95 -0.43 -10.16 9.19
CA LEU A 95 0.37 -9.49 8.16
C LEU A 95 1.18 -8.31 8.73
N CYS A 96 2.32 -8.04 8.07
CA CYS A 96 3.11 -6.82 8.23
C CYS A 96 3.29 -6.19 6.85
N PHE A 97 2.86 -4.95 6.69
CA PHE A 97 2.92 -4.25 5.42
C PHE A 97 3.12 -2.75 5.60
N LYS A 98 3.42 -2.09 4.50
CA LYS A 98 3.70 -0.66 4.39
C LYS A 98 2.78 -0.06 3.34
N LEU A 99 2.30 1.15 3.59
CA LEU A 99 1.65 1.99 2.59
C LEU A 99 2.56 3.19 2.34
N PHE A 100 3.05 3.33 1.12
CA PHE A 100 3.80 4.53 0.72
C PHE A 100 2.88 5.56 0.10
N TYR A 101 3.35 6.80 0.11
CA TYR A 101 2.67 7.97 -0.44
C TYR A 101 1.40 8.34 0.34
N VAL A 102 1.39 8.06 1.64
CA VAL A 102 0.26 8.31 2.53
C VAL A 102 0.69 9.20 3.68
N ARG A 103 0.05 10.37 3.80
CA ARG A 103 0.13 11.18 5.01
C ARG A 103 -0.85 10.61 6.03
N ALA A 104 -0.32 9.86 6.99
CA ALA A 104 -1.13 9.25 8.02
C ALA A 104 -1.63 10.29 9.03
N ASP A 105 -2.91 10.20 9.40
CA ASP A 105 -3.55 11.04 10.42
C ASP A 105 -2.93 10.79 11.81
N LYS A 106 -2.56 9.54 12.07
CA LYS A 106 -1.88 9.07 13.28
C LYS A 106 -0.72 8.15 12.89
N SER A 107 0.30 8.09 13.72
CA SER A 107 1.46 7.20 13.50
C SER A 107 1.43 5.92 14.33
N THR A 108 0.60 5.87 15.38
CA THR A 108 0.46 4.75 16.30
C THR A 108 -1.00 4.54 16.69
N GLY A 109 -1.29 3.37 17.28
CA GLY A 109 -2.64 3.01 17.74
C GLY A 109 -3.35 2.04 16.80
N SER A 110 -4.54 1.60 17.19
CA SER A 110 -5.34 0.64 16.42
C SER A 110 -6.43 1.37 15.63
N VAL A 111 -6.70 0.89 14.42
CA VAL A 111 -7.68 1.40 13.46
C VAL A 111 -8.49 0.23 12.93
N ARG A 112 -9.82 0.33 12.95
CA ARG A 112 -10.71 -0.73 12.47
C ARG A 112 -10.85 -0.69 10.96
N LYS A 113 -11.22 -1.82 10.37
CA LYS A 113 -11.54 -1.94 8.94
C LYS A 113 -12.48 -0.80 8.49
N GLY A 114 -12.13 -0.14 7.39
CA GLY A 114 -12.90 0.93 6.78
C GLY A 114 -12.72 2.30 7.44
N GLU A 115 -12.10 2.38 8.63
CA GLU A 115 -11.75 3.67 9.22
C GLU A 115 -10.60 4.33 8.45
N ARG A 116 -10.60 5.66 8.42
CA ARG A 116 -9.58 6.47 7.75
C ARG A 116 -8.24 6.34 8.45
N ILE A 117 -7.20 6.04 7.68
CA ILE A 117 -5.79 6.05 8.10
C ILE A 117 -5.13 7.38 7.78
N GLY A 118 -5.50 8.00 6.64
CA GLY A 118 -4.87 9.23 6.20
C GLY A 118 -5.27 9.65 4.80
N THR A 119 -4.37 10.38 4.14
CA THR A 119 -4.60 10.99 2.83
C THR A 119 -3.51 10.58 1.85
N MET A 120 -3.92 10.25 0.61
CA MET A 120 -3.01 10.03 -0.50
C MET A 120 -2.26 11.33 -0.84
N LEU A 121 -0.94 11.28 -0.88
CA LEU A 121 -0.07 12.43 -1.17
C LEU A 121 -0.20 12.87 -2.64
N PRO A 122 0.17 14.12 -2.98
CA PRO A 122 0.04 14.67 -4.33
C PRO A 122 1.08 14.07 -5.31
N MET A 123 0.83 12.84 -5.77
CA MET A 123 1.74 12.13 -6.65
C MET A 123 1.92 12.79 -8.02
N GLN A 124 0.89 13.46 -8.54
CA GLN A 124 0.98 14.15 -9.82
C GLN A 124 1.98 15.29 -9.82
N SER A 125 2.29 15.89 -8.67
CA SER A 125 3.28 16.97 -8.60
C SER A 125 4.71 16.48 -8.74
N VAL A 126 4.97 15.19 -8.44
CA VAL A 126 6.29 14.57 -8.52
C VAL A 126 6.45 13.74 -9.79
N TYR A 127 5.40 13.01 -10.17
CA TYR A 127 5.36 12.23 -11.40
C TYR A 127 4.13 12.59 -12.23
N PRO A 128 4.13 13.72 -12.95
CA PRO A 128 3.00 14.09 -13.79
C PRO A 128 2.61 12.96 -14.74
N GLY A 129 1.32 12.66 -14.90
CA GLY A 129 0.84 11.64 -15.84
C GLY A 129 1.11 10.19 -15.42
N ILE A 130 1.56 9.94 -14.18
CA ILE A 130 1.48 8.61 -13.57
C ILE A 130 0.03 8.30 -13.22
N THR A 131 -0.36 7.04 -13.16
CA THR A 131 -1.62 6.70 -12.47
C THR A 131 -1.38 6.85 -10.97
N SER A 132 -2.01 7.81 -10.29
CA SER A 132 -1.85 7.96 -8.84
C SER A 132 -2.26 6.69 -8.10
N HIS A 133 -1.48 6.31 -7.09
CA HIS A 133 -1.63 5.03 -6.41
C HIS A 133 -1.04 5.05 -5.00
N VAL A 134 -1.60 4.23 -4.12
CA VAL A 134 -0.92 3.80 -2.89
C VAL A 134 -0.05 2.59 -3.23
N HIS A 135 1.24 2.64 -2.91
CA HIS A 135 2.13 1.49 -3.05
C HIS A 135 2.05 0.63 -1.79
N VAL A 136 1.58 -0.60 -1.96
CA VAL A 136 1.44 -1.59 -0.89
C VAL A 136 2.63 -2.54 -0.94
N GLN A 137 3.37 -2.65 0.17
CA GLN A 137 4.54 -3.52 0.22
C GLN A 137 4.57 -4.33 1.52
N MET A 138 4.67 -5.65 1.39
CA MET A 138 4.89 -6.52 2.54
C MET A 138 6.24 -6.19 3.20
N CYS A 139 6.33 -6.32 4.53
CA CYS A 139 7.55 -5.99 5.26
C CYS A 139 8.76 -6.82 4.81
N ASP A 140 8.53 -8.08 4.43
CA ASP A 140 9.51 -9.03 3.90
C ASP A 140 9.71 -8.94 2.38
N ARG A 141 8.98 -8.04 1.70
CA ARG A 141 8.97 -7.83 0.24
C ARG A 141 8.41 -9.01 -0.57
N SER A 142 7.67 -9.90 0.07
CA SER A 142 6.86 -10.92 -0.63
C SER A 142 5.76 -10.27 -1.49
N ASP A 143 5.22 -11.04 -2.45
CA ASP A 143 4.16 -10.58 -3.34
C ASP A 143 2.85 -10.32 -2.55
N PRO A 144 2.33 -9.08 -2.52
CA PRO A 144 1.08 -8.77 -1.83
C PRO A 144 -0.18 -9.17 -2.64
N THR A 145 -0.04 -9.53 -3.92
CA THR A 145 -1.18 -9.83 -4.83
C THR A 145 -2.17 -10.86 -4.28
N PRO A 146 -1.75 -11.95 -3.60
CA PRO A 146 -2.68 -12.93 -3.05
C PRO A 146 -3.66 -12.39 -1.99
N TYR A 147 -3.41 -11.21 -1.43
CA TYR A 147 -4.28 -10.57 -0.44
C TYR A 147 -5.34 -9.62 -1.04
N PHE A 148 -5.27 -9.37 -2.35
CA PHE A 148 -6.29 -8.63 -3.12
C PHE A 148 -7.22 -9.59 -3.85
#